data_AF-A0A2X1MWA8-F1
#
_entry.id   AF-A0A2X1MWA8-F1
#
_cell.length_a   1.000
_cell.length_b   1.000
_cell.length_c   1.000
_cell.angle_alpha   90.00
_cell.angle_beta   90.00
_cell.angle_gamma   90.00
#
_symmetry.space_group_name_H-M   'P 1'
#
loop_
_entity.id
_entity.type
_entity.pdbx_description
1 polymer ?
#
loop_
_entity_poly.entity_id
_entity_poly.type
_entity_poly.pdbx_seq_one_letter_code
_entity_poly.pdbx_strand_id
1 'polypeptide(L)'
;MGEKDGQPKDAAWAEKLTGIDAETIRGLARQMAANRTQIIAGWCVQRMQHGEQWAWMIVVLAAMLGQIGLPGGGFGFGWHYNGAGTPGRKGVILSGFSGSTSIPPVHDNSDYKGYSSTIPIARFIDAILEPGKVINWNGKSVKLAAAENVYFCRN
;
A
#
# COMPACT_ATOMS: atom_id res chain seq x y z
N MET A 1 -20.56 -5.31 14.12
CA MET A 1 -20.11 -4.29 15.10
C MET A 1 -19.91 -4.96 16.46
N GLY A 2 -18.71 -5.39 16.84
CA GLY A 2 -18.36 -5.71 18.25
C GLY A 2 -19.10 -6.82 19.02
N GLU A 3 -20.15 -7.44 18.48
CA GLU A 3 -21.02 -8.37 19.23
C GLU A 3 -20.31 -9.64 19.68
N LYS A 4 -19.33 -10.14 18.90
CA LYS A 4 -18.58 -11.36 19.23
C LYS A 4 -17.47 -11.16 20.24
N ASP A 5 -16.90 -9.95 20.32
CA ASP A 5 -15.76 -9.62 21.19
C ASP A 5 -16.14 -8.69 22.35
N GLY A 6 -17.42 -8.32 22.46
CA GLY A 6 -17.94 -7.45 23.52
C GLY A 6 -17.47 -6.00 23.43
N GLN A 7 -16.77 -5.61 22.37
CA GLN A 7 -16.24 -4.27 22.20
C GLN A 7 -16.89 -3.60 20.97
N PRO A 8 -17.91 -2.76 21.17
CA PRO A 8 -18.45 -1.91 20.12
C PRO A 8 -17.34 -1.12 19.43
N LYS A 9 -17.33 -1.18 18.10
CA LYS A 9 -16.35 -0.49 17.24
C LYS A 9 -16.95 0.85 16.80
N ASP A 10 -17.30 1.68 17.78
CA ASP A 10 -17.92 2.98 17.56
C ASP A 10 -16.88 4.09 17.35
N ALA A 11 -17.36 5.32 17.09
CA ALA A 11 -16.48 6.46 16.86
C ALA A 11 -15.67 6.86 18.10
N ALA A 12 -16.20 6.69 19.31
CA ALA A 12 -15.48 7.01 20.55
C ALA A 12 -14.35 6.01 20.83
N TRP A 13 -14.53 4.75 20.45
CA TRP A 13 -13.48 3.74 20.42
C TRP A 13 -12.41 4.07 19.38
N ALA A 14 -12.80 4.47 18.17
CA ALA A 14 -11.87 4.81 17.08
C ALA A 14 -11.05 6.08 17.37
N GLU A 15 -11.63 7.06 18.03
CA GLU A 15 -10.95 8.30 18.46
C GLU A 15 -9.70 7.99 19.30
N LYS A 16 -9.83 7.09 20.28
CA LYS A 16 -8.72 6.69 21.16
C LYS A 16 -7.57 6.02 20.41
N LEU A 17 -7.84 5.37 19.28
CA LEU A 17 -6.83 4.66 18.48
C LEU A 17 -6.20 5.55 17.40
N THR A 18 -6.99 6.40 16.78
CA THR A 18 -6.58 7.19 15.60
C THR A 18 -6.16 8.61 15.95
N GLY A 19 -6.56 9.11 17.13
CA GLY A 19 -6.39 10.51 17.53
C GLY A 19 -7.32 11.49 16.79
N ILE A 20 -8.28 10.99 16.01
CA ILE A 20 -9.27 11.81 15.30
C ILE A 20 -10.54 11.90 16.15
N ASP A 21 -11.01 13.13 16.39
CA ASP A 21 -12.24 13.40 17.14
C ASP A 21 -13.44 12.59 16.63
N ALA A 22 -14.24 12.04 17.56
CA ALA A 22 -15.36 11.16 17.22
C ALA A 22 -16.44 11.86 16.38
N GLU A 23 -16.71 13.16 16.59
CA GLU A 23 -17.67 13.89 15.75
C GLU A 23 -17.16 14.08 14.33
N THR A 24 -15.86 14.27 14.13
CA THR A 24 -15.22 14.31 12.82
C THR A 24 -15.38 12.99 12.09
N ILE A 25 -15.15 11.85 12.77
CA ILE A 25 -15.36 10.51 12.20
C ILE A 25 -16.82 10.32 11.78
N ARG A 26 -17.78 10.67 12.65
CA ARG A 26 -19.22 10.56 12.35
C ARG A 26 -19.63 11.50 11.21
N GLY A 27 -19.12 12.72 11.21
CA GLY A 27 -19.37 13.74 10.19
C GLY A 27 -18.93 13.26 8.82
N LEU A 28 -17.71 12.74 8.71
CA LEU A 28 -17.18 12.17 7.47
C LEU A 28 -18.03 10.98 6.99
N ALA A 29 -18.36 10.04 7.89
CA ALA A 29 -19.20 8.89 7.54
C ALA A 29 -20.58 9.32 6.99
N ARG A 30 -21.23 10.28 7.65
CA ARG A 30 -22.52 10.84 7.20
C ARG A 30 -22.39 11.56 5.86
N GLN A 31 -21.33 12.35 5.67
CA GLN A 31 -21.08 13.06 4.42
C GLN A 31 -20.85 12.09 3.25
N MET A 32 -20.10 11.02 3.46
CA MET A 32 -19.86 9.99 2.46
C MET A 32 -21.15 9.25 2.08
N ALA A 33 -22.01 8.97 3.06
CA ALA A 33 -23.29 8.29 2.84
C ALA A 33 -24.33 9.19 2.13
N ALA A 34 -24.32 10.50 2.40
CA ALA A 34 -25.28 11.45 1.83
C ALA A 34 -24.99 11.82 0.36
N ASN A 35 -23.78 11.59 -0.14
CA ASN A 35 -23.33 12.06 -1.45
C ASN A 35 -22.81 10.94 -2.34
N ARG A 36 -22.69 11.21 -3.64
CA ARG A 36 -21.92 10.37 -4.56
C ARG A 36 -20.44 10.45 -4.17
N THR A 37 -19.88 9.32 -3.73
CA THR A 37 -18.56 9.24 -3.09
C THR A 37 -17.67 8.24 -3.80
N GLN A 38 -16.50 8.72 -4.25
CA GLN A 38 -15.40 7.91 -4.76
C GLN A 38 -14.28 7.85 -3.72
N ILE A 39 -13.94 6.65 -3.26
CA ILE A 39 -12.78 6.43 -2.38
C ILE A 39 -11.54 6.21 -3.26
N ILE A 40 -10.52 7.04 -3.08
CA ILE A 40 -9.24 6.93 -3.78
C ILE A 40 -8.17 6.50 -2.77
N ALA A 41 -7.66 5.29 -2.95
CA ALA A 41 -6.78 4.63 -1.99
C ALA A 41 -5.37 4.41 -2.57
N GLY A 42 -4.33 4.77 -1.82
CA GLY A 42 -2.92 4.66 -2.23
C GLY A 42 -2.24 3.36 -1.78
N TRP A 43 -1.18 2.90 -2.44
CA TRP A 43 -0.54 1.62 -2.09
C TRP A 43 0.47 1.67 -0.94
N CYS A 44 0.64 2.81 -0.26
CA CYS A 44 1.61 2.91 0.83
C CYS A 44 1.20 2.06 2.05
N VAL A 45 -0.06 2.15 2.48
CA VAL A 45 -0.53 1.54 3.74
C VAL A 45 -0.53 0.02 3.68
N GLN A 46 -0.80 -0.58 2.51
CA GLN A 46 -0.73 -2.04 2.34
C GLN A 46 0.68 -2.64 2.51
N ARG A 47 1.74 -1.81 2.60
CA ARG A 47 3.12 -2.27 2.83
C ARG A 47 3.53 -2.24 4.30
N MET A 48 2.60 -1.93 5.20
CA MET A 48 2.80 -2.02 6.63
C MET A 48 2.45 -3.42 7.14
N GLN A 49 2.86 -3.75 8.36
CA GLN A 49 2.38 -4.95 9.04
C GLN A 49 0.85 -4.90 9.14
N HIS A 50 0.17 -6.01 8.83
CA HIS A 50 -1.29 -6.08 8.71
C HIS A 50 -1.88 -5.21 7.59
N GLY A 51 -1.08 -4.84 6.59
CA GLY A 51 -1.48 -4.00 5.47
C GLY A 51 -2.62 -4.57 4.61
N GLU A 52 -2.83 -5.89 4.65
CA GLU A 52 -3.98 -6.54 4.01
C GLU A 52 -5.33 -6.05 4.58
N GLN A 53 -5.37 -5.71 5.88
CA GLN A 53 -6.58 -5.23 6.54
C GLN A 53 -7.03 -3.88 5.98
N TRP A 54 -6.07 -3.01 5.64
CA TRP A 54 -6.37 -1.71 5.05
C TRP A 54 -7.08 -1.87 3.69
N ALA A 55 -6.56 -2.73 2.82
CA ALA A 55 -7.13 -2.90 1.48
C ALA A 55 -8.54 -3.50 1.57
N TRP A 56 -8.71 -4.52 2.42
CA TRP A 56 -10.01 -5.12 2.67
C TRP A 56 -11.03 -4.13 3.24
N MET A 57 -10.65 -3.34 4.25
CA MET A 57 -11.58 -2.40 4.88
C MET A 57 -12.04 -1.27 3.95
N ILE A 58 -11.19 -0.83 3.01
CA ILE A 58 -11.60 0.13 1.98
C ILE A 58 -12.70 -0.44 1.09
N VAL A 59 -12.55 -1.70 0.65
CA VAL A 59 -13.57 -2.37 -0.18
C VAL A 59 -14.86 -2.59 0.61
N VAL A 60 -14.76 -3.02 1.87
CA VAL A 60 -15.92 -3.20 2.76
C VAL A 60 -16.67 -1.89 2.95
N LEU A 61 -15.97 -0.78 3.23
CA LEU A 61 -16.58 0.54 3.38
C LEU A 61 -17.30 0.98 2.10
N ALA A 62 -16.65 0.81 0.93
CA ALA A 62 -17.27 1.13 -0.35
C ALA A 62 -18.53 0.29 -0.62
N ALA A 63 -18.52 -0.98 -0.23
CA ALA A 63 -19.68 -1.85 -0.33
C ALA A 63 -20.81 -1.42 0.61
N MET A 64 -20.48 -1.00 1.84
CA MET A 64 -21.46 -0.45 2.80
C MET A 64 -22.11 0.84 2.29
N LEU A 65 -21.37 1.68 1.56
CA LEU A 65 -21.93 2.86 0.90
C LEU A 65 -22.87 2.51 -0.26
N GLY A 66 -22.74 1.31 -0.85
CA GLY A 66 -23.64 0.81 -1.90
C GLY A 66 -23.47 1.47 -3.27
N GLN A 67 -22.35 2.14 -3.53
CA GLN A 67 -22.14 2.94 -4.76
C GLN A 67 -21.16 2.30 -5.76
N ILE A 68 -20.73 1.06 -5.52
CA ILE A 68 -19.81 0.34 -6.40
C ILE A 68 -20.47 0.12 -7.77
N GLY A 69 -19.78 0.52 -8.83
CA GLY A 69 -20.23 0.39 -10.22
C GLY A 69 -20.98 1.61 -10.78
N LEU A 70 -21.28 2.61 -9.94
CA LEU A 70 -21.88 3.85 -10.39
C LEU A 70 -20.80 4.84 -10.88
N PRO A 71 -21.06 5.67 -11.91
CA PRO A 71 -20.13 6.72 -12.32
C PRO A 71 -19.79 7.67 -11.16
N GLY A 72 -18.51 7.80 -10.84
CA GLY A 72 -18.03 8.61 -9.71
C GLY A 72 -18.31 8.02 -8.32
N GLY A 73 -18.67 6.73 -8.23
CA GLY A 73 -18.95 6.03 -6.98
C GLY A 73 -18.07 4.77 -6.80
N GLY A 74 -17.89 4.35 -5.55
CA GLY A 74 -17.16 3.13 -5.21
C GLY A 74 -15.73 3.41 -4.75
N PHE A 75 -14.78 2.56 -5.15
CA PHE A 75 -13.37 2.68 -4.73
C PHE A 75 -12.42 2.46 -5.90
N GLY A 76 -11.18 2.91 -5.76
CA GLY A 76 -10.11 2.54 -6.67
C GLY A 76 -8.73 2.73 -6.06
N PHE A 77 -7.85 1.77 -6.36
CA PHE A 77 -6.47 1.77 -5.88
C PHE A 77 -5.47 2.31 -6.91
N GLY A 78 -5.91 2.53 -8.16
CA GLY A 78 -5.03 2.90 -9.27
C GLY A 78 -4.93 4.39 -9.56
N TRP A 79 -5.83 5.23 -9.04
CA TRP A 79 -5.95 6.64 -9.47
C TRP A 79 -4.67 7.48 -9.28
N HIS A 80 -3.83 7.11 -8.30
CA HIS A 80 -2.55 7.76 -8.04
C HIS A 80 -1.40 7.24 -8.93
N TYR A 81 -1.65 6.20 -9.72
CA TYR A 81 -0.65 5.51 -10.53
C TYR A 81 -1.00 5.62 -12.02
N ASN A 82 0.01 5.98 -12.82
CA ASN A 82 -0.04 5.95 -14.28
C ASN A 82 -1.23 6.71 -14.92
N GLY A 83 -1.70 7.78 -14.27
CA GLY A 83 -2.78 8.62 -14.78
C GLY A 83 -4.13 7.91 -14.90
N ALA A 84 -4.38 6.84 -14.14
CA ALA A 84 -5.70 6.21 -14.12
C ALA A 84 -6.76 7.25 -13.73
N GLY A 85 -7.68 7.55 -14.65
CA GLY A 85 -8.68 8.62 -14.49
C GLY A 85 -8.38 9.93 -15.19
N THR A 86 -7.17 10.12 -15.70
CA THR A 86 -6.87 11.28 -16.54
C THR A 86 -7.52 11.10 -17.92
N PRO A 87 -8.05 12.17 -18.53
CA PRO A 87 -8.56 12.10 -19.89
C PRO A 87 -7.49 11.56 -20.85
N GLY A 88 -7.83 10.53 -21.63
CA GLY A 88 -6.92 9.97 -22.61
C GLY A 88 -6.48 11.03 -23.62
N ARG A 89 -5.18 11.10 -23.91
CA ARG A 89 -4.67 11.98 -24.96
C ARG A 89 -5.05 11.47 -26.34
N LYS A 90 -5.41 12.37 -27.27
CA LYS A 90 -5.72 12.05 -28.68
C LYS A 90 -4.48 11.93 -29.59
N GLY A 91 -3.27 12.09 -29.03
CA GLY A 91 -2.02 12.05 -29.78
C GLY A 91 -1.38 10.65 -29.86
N VAL A 92 -0.37 10.50 -30.72
CA VAL A 92 0.37 9.25 -30.94
C VAL A 92 1.01 8.72 -29.64
N ILE A 93 0.71 7.47 -29.28
CA ILE A 93 1.35 6.75 -28.18
C ILE A 93 2.72 6.25 -28.63
N LEU A 94 3.79 6.88 -28.14
CA LEU A 94 5.14 6.35 -28.27
C LEU A 94 5.29 5.24 -27.22
N SER A 95 5.69 4.04 -27.65
CA SER A 95 6.02 2.95 -26.74
C SER A 95 7.20 3.36 -25.85
N GLY A 96 7.13 3.03 -24.56
CA GLY A 96 8.29 3.15 -23.68
C GLY A 96 9.44 2.27 -24.18
N PHE A 97 10.67 2.61 -23.79
CA PHE A 97 11.81 1.74 -24.02
C PHE A 97 11.57 0.39 -23.32
N SER A 98 11.83 -0.71 -24.02
CA SER A 98 11.76 -2.05 -23.42
C SER A 98 12.76 -2.14 -22.27
N GLY A 99 12.28 -2.49 -21.07
CA GLY A 99 13.15 -2.78 -19.92
C GLY A 99 13.95 -4.08 -20.08
N SER A 100 13.64 -4.89 -21.10
CA SER A 100 14.41 -6.08 -21.46
C SER A 100 15.30 -5.73 -22.66
N THR A 101 16.60 -5.69 -22.41
CA THR A 101 17.63 -5.48 -23.43
C THR A 101 18.38 -6.79 -23.66
N SER A 102 18.64 -7.16 -24.91
CA SER A 102 19.50 -8.31 -25.26
C SER A 102 20.98 -8.08 -24.93
N ILE A 103 21.33 -6.89 -24.44
CA ILE A 103 22.69 -6.50 -24.10
C ILE A 103 22.99 -6.99 -22.68
N PRO A 104 24.07 -7.75 -22.46
CA PRO A 104 24.48 -8.17 -21.13
C PRO A 104 24.81 -6.96 -20.23
N PRO A 105 24.51 -7.02 -18.93
CA PRO A 105 24.76 -5.92 -18.01
C PRO A 105 26.26 -5.59 -17.95
N VAL A 106 26.58 -4.29 -17.97
CA VAL A 106 27.97 -3.79 -17.87
C VAL A 106 28.60 -4.13 -16.52
N HIS A 107 27.78 -4.32 -15.48
CA HIS A 107 28.19 -4.75 -14.15
C HIS A 107 27.42 -6.02 -13.78
N ASP A 108 28.08 -7.17 -13.89
CA ASP A 108 27.52 -8.51 -13.64
C ASP A 108 27.96 -9.12 -12.30
N ASN A 109 28.47 -8.30 -11.38
CA ASN A 109 29.00 -8.76 -10.12
C ASN A 109 27.91 -9.44 -9.24
N SER A 110 28.08 -10.74 -9.00
CA SER A 110 27.26 -11.53 -8.07
C SER A 110 27.90 -11.72 -6.69
N ASP A 111 29.11 -11.19 -6.48
CA ASP A 111 29.76 -11.18 -5.17
C ASP A 111 29.33 -9.96 -4.37
N TYR A 112 28.47 -10.21 -3.38
CA TYR A 112 27.94 -9.22 -2.46
C TYR A 112 28.88 -8.95 -1.28
N LYS A 113 30.14 -9.43 -1.28
CA LYS A 113 31.15 -9.19 -0.22
C LYS A 113 30.64 -9.48 1.20
N GLY A 114 29.87 -10.55 1.35
CA GLY A 114 29.25 -10.94 2.62
C GLY A 114 27.95 -10.20 2.98
N TYR A 115 27.52 -9.23 2.18
CA TYR A 115 26.19 -8.62 2.27
C TYR A 115 25.12 -9.50 1.60
N SER A 116 23.84 -9.24 1.91
CA SER A 116 22.75 -10.05 1.35
C SER A 116 22.48 -9.70 -0.11
N SER A 117 22.31 -10.72 -0.94
CA SER A 117 21.79 -10.58 -2.32
C SER A 117 20.30 -10.24 -2.38
N THR A 118 19.60 -10.37 -1.25
CA THR A 118 18.15 -10.14 -1.15
C THR A 118 17.85 -9.20 0.00
N ILE A 119 17.25 -8.06 -0.31
CA ILE A 119 16.71 -7.12 0.67
C ILE A 119 15.18 -7.21 0.57
N PRO A 120 14.50 -7.78 1.58
CA PRO A 120 13.05 -7.80 1.57
C PRO A 120 12.54 -6.37 1.74
N ILE A 121 12.01 -5.77 0.66
CA ILE A 121 11.61 -4.34 0.59
C ILE A 121 10.63 -3.96 1.70
N ALA A 122 9.72 -4.86 2.11
CA ALA A 122 8.78 -4.59 3.20
C ALA A 122 9.41 -4.70 4.61
N ARG A 123 10.67 -5.12 4.71
CA ARG A 123 11.40 -5.46 5.95
C ARG A 123 12.75 -4.74 6.05
N PHE A 124 12.95 -3.66 5.28
CA PHE A 124 14.19 -2.89 5.35
C PHE A 124 14.36 -2.22 6.73
N ILE A 125 13.27 -1.85 7.40
CA ILE A 125 13.31 -1.35 8.78
C ILE A 125 13.84 -2.42 9.73
N ASP A 126 13.35 -3.66 9.62
CA ASP A 126 13.86 -4.78 10.41
C ASP A 126 15.35 -5.03 10.10
N ALA A 127 15.79 -4.80 8.85
CA ALA A 127 17.20 -4.91 8.48
C ALA A 127 18.09 -3.83 9.12
N ILE A 128 17.56 -2.63 9.35
CA ILE A 128 18.25 -1.55 10.07
C ILE A 128 18.29 -1.84 11.59
N LEU A 129 17.17 -2.29 12.16
CA LEU A 129 17.04 -2.49 13.60
C LEU A 129 17.69 -3.78 14.11
N GLU A 130 17.66 -4.85 13.31
CA GLU A 130 18.08 -6.20 13.70
C GLU A 130 18.98 -6.84 12.62
N PRO A 131 20.16 -6.25 12.34
CA PRO A 131 21.05 -6.75 11.29
C PRO A 131 21.50 -8.19 11.58
N GLY A 132 21.47 -9.05 10.55
CA GLY A 132 21.90 -10.43 10.64
C GLY A 132 20.85 -11.43 11.16
N LYS A 133 19.67 -10.96 11.59
CA LYS A 133 18.55 -11.85 11.97
C LYS A 133 18.05 -12.63 10.76
N VAL A 134 17.66 -13.88 10.98
CA VAL A 134 17.09 -14.75 9.94
C VAL A 134 15.57 -14.68 10.04
N ILE A 135 14.91 -14.35 8.93
CA ILE A 135 13.46 -14.26 8.82
C ILE A 135 12.92 -15.17 7.71
N ASN A 136 11.67 -15.59 7.86
CA ASN A 136 10.93 -16.24 6.78
C ASN A 136 10.33 -15.18 5.87
N TRP A 137 10.75 -15.14 4.61
CA TRP A 137 10.26 -14.20 3.60
C TRP A 137 9.99 -14.93 2.28
N ASN A 138 8.77 -14.80 1.77
CA ASN A 138 8.32 -15.43 0.52
C ASN A 138 8.64 -16.94 0.42
N GLY A 139 8.40 -17.67 1.53
CA GLY A 139 8.65 -19.11 1.63
C GLY A 139 10.13 -19.52 1.75
N LYS A 140 11.05 -18.56 1.90
CA LYS A 140 12.50 -18.82 2.06
C LYS A 140 13.03 -18.17 3.34
N SER A 141 14.07 -18.75 3.91
CA SER A 141 14.83 -18.13 5.00
C SER A 141 15.80 -17.10 4.41
N VAL A 142 15.68 -15.84 4.82
CA VAL A 142 16.54 -14.73 4.39
C VAL A 142 17.23 -14.14 5.61
N LYS A 143 18.55 -13.93 5.51
CA LYS A 143 19.32 -13.19 6.51
C LYS A 143 19.23 -11.70 6.21
N LEU A 144 18.81 -10.91 7.19
CA LEU A 144 18.74 -9.46 7.06
C LEU A 144 20.14 -8.87 6.88
N ALA A 145 20.33 -8.07 5.83
CA ALA A 145 21.58 -7.35 5.60
C ALA A 145 21.75 -6.25 6.66
N ALA A 146 22.98 -5.99 7.07
CA ALA A 146 23.29 -4.75 7.79
C ALA A 146 23.16 -3.58 6.82
N ALA A 147 22.19 -2.69 7.06
CA ALA A 147 21.93 -1.52 6.24
C ALA A 147 22.06 -0.26 7.10
N GLU A 148 23.00 0.61 6.75
CA GLU A 148 23.17 1.92 7.41
C GLU A 148 22.41 3.01 6.65
N ASN A 149 22.27 2.87 5.32
CA ASN A 149 21.59 3.83 4.46
C ASN A 149 20.75 3.08 3.42
N VAL A 150 19.51 3.54 3.18
CA VAL A 150 18.60 2.96 2.18
C VAL A 150 18.15 4.06 1.22
N TYR A 151 18.45 3.86 -0.06
CA TYR A 151 18.07 4.78 -1.14
C TYR A 151 16.96 4.16 -1.99
N PHE A 152 15.82 4.85 -2.08
CA PHE A 152 14.74 4.46 -2.98
C PHE A 152 14.93 5.16 -4.33
N CYS A 153 15.49 4.43 -5.30
CA CYS A 153 15.52 4.91 -6.68
C CYS A 153 14.16 4.65 -7.33
N ARG A 154 13.47 5.72 -7.73
CA ARG A 154 12.32 5.63 -8.64
C ARG A 154 12.85 5.29 -10.03
N ASN A 155 12.34 4.22 -10.63
CA ASN A 155 12.27 4.13 -12.09
C ASN A 155 11.12 5.01 -12.59
#